data_AF-A0A4Y2CZC3-F1
#
_entry.id   AF-A0A4Y2CZC3-F1
#
_cell.length_a   1.000
_cell.length_b   1.000
_cell.length_c   1.000
_cell.angle_alpha   90.00
_cell.angle_beta   90.00
_cell.angle_gamma   90.00
#
_symmetry.space_group_name_H-M   'P 1'
#
loop_
_entity.id
_entity.type
_entity.pdbx_description
1 polymer ?
#
loop_
_entity_poly.entity_id
_entity_poly.type
_entity_poly.pdbx_seq_one_letter_code
_entity_poly.pdbx_strand_id
1 'polypeptide(L)'
;MRSSVDKDIACKLKRPVTRRESLSVFTFGNKSPIKKTFDVVKIELENRKKPEFGVEIEAVVTEQISGSDLPPSNLKAEIVQKYLEGFQLADSCSKGKVAVLIGADYYHSIVLGGIRRLKGQLVATETIFGWCLIGRDSDVRDVSVSLNIIIEEDLISGLIKKFGELET
;
A
#
# COMPACT_ATOMS: atom_id res chain seq x y z
N MET A 1 7.51 5.76 10.51
CA MET A 1 7.73 4.45 9.84
C MET A 1 8.06 4.76 8.40
N ARG A 2 9.07 4.11 7.81
CA ARG A 2 9.48 4.34 6.42
C ARG A 2 8.69 3.45 5.47
N SER A 3 8.56 3.89 4.22
CA SER A 3 7.97 3.08 3.15
C SER A 3 8.93 1.97 2.68
N SER A 4 8.36 0.86 2.23
CA SER A 4 9.08 -0.28 1.67
C SER A 4 8.39 -0.79 0.42
N VAL A 5 9.17 -1.33 -0.52
CA VAL A 5 8.66 -1.96 -1.75
C VAL A 5 9.30 -3.33 -1.91
N ASP A 6 8.51 -4.28 -2.39
CA ASP A 6 8.98 -5.62 -2.69
C ASP A 6 10.00 -5.58 -3.84
N LYS A 7 11.06 -6.38 -3.71
CA LYS A 7 12.18 -6.41 -4.66
C LYS A 7 11.74 -6.77 -6.07
N ASP A 8 10.80 -7.70 -6.23
CA ASP A 8 10.34 -8.11 -7.56
C ASP A 8 9.55 -6.98 -8.23
N ILE A 9 8.78 -6.24 -7.44
CA ILE A 9 8.04 -5.05 -7.89
C ILE A 9 9.02 -3.93 -8.29
N ALA A 10 10.02 -3.64 -7.47
CA ALA A 10 11.04 -2.63 -7.79
C ALA A 10 11.77 -2.97 -9.10
N CYS A 11 12.14 -4.24 -9.30
CA CYS A 11 12.76 -4.74 -10.54
C CYS A 11 11.82 -4.57 -11.75
N LYS A 12 10.53 -4.94 -11.60
CA LYS A 12 9.52 -4.82 -12.68
C LYS A 12 9.30 -3.37 -13.11
N LEU A 13 9.29 -2.43 -12.17
CA LEU A 13 9.12 -1.00 -12.45
C LEU A 13 10.38 -0.35 -13.07
N LYS A 14 11.52 -1.06 -13.09
CA LYS A 14 12.80 -0.59 -13.65
C LYS A 14 13.22 0.79 -13.13
N ARG A 15 12.86 1.14 -11.90
CA ARG A 15 13.20 2.44 -11.32
C ARG A 15 14.68 2.45 -10.90
N PRO A 16 15.42 3.55 -11.19
CA PRO A 16 16.80 3.66 -10.76
C PRO A 16 16.90 3.71 -9.24
N VAL A 17 18.00 3.19 -8.70
CA VAL A 17 18.33 3.35 -7.29
C VAL A 17 18.70 4.82 -7.05
N THR A 18 17.88 5.51 -6.27
CA THR A 18 18.10 6.92 -5.91
C THR A 18 19.29 7.05 -4.96
N ARG A 19 19.37 6.15 -3.96
CA ARG A 19 20.47 6.08 -3.00
C ARG A 19 20.54 4.71 -2.31
N ARG A 20 21.60 4.49 -1.56
CA ARG A 20 21.74 3.37 -0.62
C ARG A 20 21.71 3.87 0.81
N GLU A 21 20.99 3.17 1.67
CA GLU A 21 20.88 3.50 3.09
C GLU A 21 21.22 2.30 3.95
N SER A 22 22.05 2.51 4.97
CA SER A 22 22.36 1.47 5.97
C SER A 22 21.43 1.63 7.17
N LEU A 23 20.58 0.64 7.39
CA LEU A 23 19.73 0.55 8.58
C LEU A 23 20.40 -0.37 9.62
N SER A 24 20.45 0.12 10.85
CA SER A 24 20.94 -0.62 12.00
C SER A 24 19.74 -1.12 12.81
N VAL A 25 19.52 -2.44 12.81
CA VAL A 25 18.44 -3.06 13.59
C VAL A 25 19.02 -3.57 14.91
N PHE A 26 18.54 -3.04 16.02
CA PHE A 26 18.79 -3.58 17.35
C PHE A 26 17.69 -4.58 17.68
N THR A 27 18.02 -5.86 17.73
CA THR A 27 17.10 -6.87 18.25
C THR A 27 17.26 -6.97 19.76
N PHE A 28 16.16 -7.25 20.46
CA PHE A 28 16.15 -7.35 21.92
C PHE A 28 17.21 -8.37 22.39
N GLY A 29 18.05 -7.98 23.35
CA GLY A 29 19.12 -8.83 23.89
C GLY A 29 20.43 -8.86 23.10
N ASN A 30 20.51 -8.25 21.91
CA ASN A 30 21.76 -8.15 21.16
C ASN A 30 22.61 -6.96 21.63
N LYS A 31 23.91 -7.20 21.83
CA LYS A 31 24.88 -6.17 22.24
C LYS A 31 25.34 -5.27 21.09
N SER A 32 25.18 -5.73 19.84
CA SER A 32 25.55 -5.00 18.63
C SER A 32 24.40 -4.99 17.62
N PRO A 33 24.23 -3.90 16.87
CA PRO A 33 23.19 -3.82 15.85
C PRO A 33 23.54 -4.68 14.63
N ILE A 34 22.52 -5.26 14.01
CA ILE A 34 22.64 -5.84 12.68
C ILE A 34 22.51 -4.69 11.67
N LYS A 35 23.60 -4.40 10.97
CA LYS A 35 23.60 -3.42 9.88
C LYS A 35 23.25 -4.11 8.58
N LYS A 36 22.24 -3.61 7.89
CA LYS A 36 21.90 -4.03 6.53
C LYS A 36 21.77 -2.79 5.66
N THR A 37 22.37 -2.83 4.49
CA THR A 37 22.24 -1.78 3.48
C THR A 37 21.13 -2.14 2.53
N PHE A 38 20.32 -1.15 2.21
CA PHE A 38 19.18 -1.28 1.31
C PHE A 38 19.29 -0.25 0.20
N ASP A 39 18.86 -0.64 -0.99
CA ASP A 39 18.62 0.30 -2.07
C ASP A 39 17.30 1.05 -1.79
N VAL A 40 17.27 2.33 -2.15
CA VAL A 40 16.09 3.18 -2.08
C VAL A 40 15.71 3.60 -3.49
N VAL A 41 14.43 3.42 -3.82
CA VAL A 41 13.87 3.80 -5.12
C VAL A 41 12.74 4.81 -4.93
N LYS A 42 12.50 5.63 -5.94
CA LYS A 42 11.30 6.44 -6.05
C LYS A 42 10.23 5.69 -6.83
N ILE A 43 9.02 5.63 -6.27
CA ILE A 43 7.86 5.03 -6.91
C ILE A 43 6.68 5.99 -6.83
N GLU A 44 5.85 5.98 -7.86
CA GLU A 44 4.62 6.76 -7.94
C GLU A 44 3.43 5.82 -7.81
N LEU A 45 2.49 6.19 -6.95
CA LEU A 45 1.27 5.43 -6.70
C LEU A 45 0.08 6.29 -7.13
N GLU A 46 -0.78 5.74 -7.97
CA GLU A 46 -1.93 6.46 -8.54
C GLU A 46 -3.25 5.75 -8.25
N ASN A 47 -4.33 6.52 -8.17
CA ASN A 47 -5.67 5.98 -8.11
C ASN A 47 -6.08 5.39 -9.47
N ARG A 48 -6.53 4.13 -9.45
CA ARG A 48 -6.92 3.38 -10.66
C ARG A 48 -7.99 4.06 -11.53
N LYS A 49 -8.92 4.80 -10.91
CA LYS A 49 -10.02 5.46 -11.63
C LYS A 49 -9.76 6.94 -11.90
N LYS A 50 -8.84 7.54 -11.16
CA LYS A 50 -8.56 8.98 -11.20
C LYS A 50 -7.05 9.23 -11.13
N PRO A 51 -6.30 8.99 -12.22
CA PRO A 51 -4.83 9.06 -12.22
C PRO A 51 -4.27 10.40 -11.75
N GLU A 52 -5.05 11.49 -11.79
CA GLU A 52 -4.67 12.79 -11.25
C GLU A 52 -4.47 12.78 -9.71
N PHE A 53 -4.99 11.76 -9.03
CA PHE A 53 -4.75 11.52 -7.62
C PHE A 53 -3.64 10.48 -7.44
N GLY A 54 -2.43 10.97 -7.17
CA GLY A 54 -1.27 10.13 -6.91
C GLY A 54 -0.31 10.73 -5.88
N VAL A 55 0.68 9.93 -5.50
CA VAL A 55 1.75 10.33 -4.57
C VAL A 55 3.06 9.66 -5.00
N GLU A 56 4.13 10.46 -5.09
CA GLU A 56 5.50 9.94 -5.20
C GLU A 56 6.03 9.65 -3.80
N ILE A 57 6.57 8.44 -3.61
CA ILE A 57 7.19 8.03 -2.36
C ILE A 57 8.59 7.47 -2.61
N GLU A 58 9.46 7.68 -1.63
CA GLU A 58 10.72 6.94 -1.51
C GLU A 58 10.51 5.68 -0.68
N ALA A 59 10.87 4.54 -1.25
CA ALA A 59 10.67 3.24 -0.63
C ALA A 59 11.98 2.44 -0.58
N VAL A 60 12.19 1.80 0.57
CA VAL A 60 13.30 0.87 0.77
C VAL A 60 12.99 -0.46 0.08
N VAL A 61 13.90 -0.95 -0.76
CA VAL A 61 13.73 -2.23 -1.45
C VAL A 61 14.00 -3.37 -0.47
N THR A 62 13.03 -4.28 -0.28
CA THR A 62 13.14 -5.44 0.61
C THR A 62 12.68 -6.73 -0.05
N GLU A 63 13.24 -7.86 0.36
CA GLU A 63 12.83 -9.19 -0.12
C GLU A 63 11.52 -9.67 0.49
N GLN A 64 11.16 -9.12 1.65
CA GLN A 64 9.95 -9.48 2.36
C GLN A 64 9.43 -8.27 3.12
N ILE A 65 8.19 -7.88 2.82
CA ILE A 65 7.46 -6.85 3.60
C ILE A 65 6.65 -7.53 4.71
N SER A 66 5.98 -8.64 4.42
CA SER A 66 5.17 -9.40 5.38
C SER A 66 5.61 -10.86 5.44
N GLY A 67 5.60 -11.42 6.65
CA GLY A 67 5.85 -12.85 6.92
C GLY A 67 4.81 -13.78 6.29
N SER A 68 3.61 -13.27 6.04
CA SER A 68 2.45 -14.01 5.54
C SER A 68 1.64 -13.16 4.56
N ASP A 69 0.88 -13.83 3.70
CA ASP A 69 -0.13 -13.17 2.88
C ASP A 69 -1.18 -12.49 3.78
N LEU A 70 -1.75 -11.41 3.27
CA LEU A 70 -2.85 -10.77 3.96
C LEU A 70 -4.11 -11.63 3.83
N PRO A 71 -4.85 -11.83 4.93
CA PRO A 71 -6.13 -12.51 4.85
C PRO A 71 -7.07 -11.72 3.93
N PRO A 72 -8.01 -12.40 3.24
CA PRO A 72 -9.04 -11.69 2.50
C PRO A 72 -9.85 -10.82 3.47
N SER A 73 -10.31 -9.66 3.01
CA SER A 73 -11.22 -8.85 3.81
C SER A 73 -12.48 -9.66 4.14
N ASN A 74 -12.83 -9.74 5.42
CA ASN A 74 -14.08 -10.32 5.92
C ASN A 74 -15.26 -9.33 5.85
N LEU A 75 -15.23 -8.41 4.87
CA LEU A 75 -16.22 -7.36 4.75
C LEU A 75 -17.59 -7.95 4.35
N LYS A 76 -18.56 -7.87 5.26
CA LYS A 76 -19.92 -8.38 5.03
C LYS A 76 -20.62 -7.53 3.97
N ALA A 77 -21.32 -8.18 3.03
CA ALA A 77 -22.10 -7.50 2.00
C ALA A 77 -23.13 -6.51 2.58
N GLU A 78 -23.70 -6.82 3.74
CA GLU A 78 -24.62 -5.94 4.47
C GLU A 78 -23.98 -4.60 4.87
N ILE A 79 -22.69 -4.60 5.25
CA ILE A 79 -21.96 -3.37 5.56
C ILE A 79 -21.75 -2.56 4.29
N VAL A 80 -21.37 -3.23 3.19
CA VAL A 80 -21.18 -2.59 1.88
C VAL A 80 -22.46 -1.93 1.41
N GLN A 81 -23.56 -2.68 1.41
CA GLN A 81 -24.85 -2.20 0.92
C GLN A 81 -25.43 -1.10 1.79
N LYS A 82 -25.30 -1.19 3.12
CA LYS A 82 -25.93 -0.23 4.05
C LYS A 82 -25.14 1.05 4.23
N TYR A 83 -23.81 0.96 4.26
CA TYR A 83 -22.94 2.06 4.68
C TYR A 83 -22.03 2.59 3.59
N LEU A 84 -21.78 1.79 2.54
CA LEU A 84 -20.77 2.07 1.52
C LEU A 84 -21.37 2.20 0.11
N GLU A 85 -22.70 2.24 0.00
CA GLU A 85 -23.37 2.61 -1.24
C GLU A 85 -22.95 4.02 -1.66
N GLY A 86 -22.48 4.15 -2.90
CA GLY A 86 -21.96 5.42 -3.45
C GLY A 86 -20.50 5.74 -3.12
N PHE A 87 -19.78 4.90 -2.37
CA PHE A 87 -18.36 5.10 -2.09
C PHE A 87 -17.48 4.30 -3.04
N GLN A 88 -16.45 4.96 -3.58
CA GLN A 88 -15.34 4.26 -4.22
C GLN A 88 -14.38 3.79 -3.13
N LEU A 89 -14.38 2.49 -2.83
CA LEU A 89 -13.40 1.90 -1.91
C LEU A 89 -12.00 1.90 -2.52
N ALA A 90 -11.00 2.10 -1.66
CA ALA A 90 -9.59 1.99 -2.04
C ALA A 90 -9.15 0.52 -2.18
N ASP A 91 -9.82 -0.39 -1.48
CA ASP A 91 -9.46 -1.81 -1.45
C ASP A 91 -10.20 -2.63 -2.51
N SER A 92 -9.45 -3.51 -3.18
CA SER A 92 -10.02 -4.68 -3.87
C SER A 92 -9.86 -5.90 -2.97
N CYS A 93 -10.97 -6.55 -2.58
CA CYS A 93 -11.05 -7.65 -1.60
C CYS A 93 -10.36 -8.98 -2.01
N SER A 94 -9.18 -8.95 -2.61
CA SER A 94 -8.45 -10.15 -3.02
C SER A 94 -7.27 -10.45 -2.11
N LYS A 95 -7.01 -11.75 -1.93
CA LYS A 95 -5.83 -12.26 -1.25
C LYS A 95 -4.57 -11.85 -2.01
N GLY A 96 -3.50 -11.52 -1.29
CA GLY A 96 -2.24 -11.19 -1.94
C GLY A 96 -1.11 -10.89 -0.97
N LYS A 97 0.10 -10.92 -1.52
CA LYS A 97 1.31 -10.41 -0.87
C LYS A 97 1.29 -8.88 -0.91
N VAL A 98 1.78 -8.26 0.15
CA VAL A 98 1.99 -6.81 0.18
C VAL A 98 3.11 -6.44 -0.76
N ALA A 99 2.79 -5.70 -1.84
CA ALA A 99 3.75 -5.19 -2.80
C ALA A 99 4.47 -3.92 -2.31
N VAL A 100 3.73 -3.04 -1.64
CA VAL A 100 4.21 -1.75 -1.15
C VAL A 100 3.63 -1.50 0.25
N LEU A 101 4.50 -1.13 1.19
CA LEU A 101 4.13 -0.60 2.49
C LEU A 101 4.43 0.89 2.49
N ILE A 102 3.42 1.72 2.74
CA ILE A 102 3.60 3.17 2.81
C ILE A 102 3.87 3.59 4.25
N GLY A 103 4.94 4.35 4.44
CA GLY A 103 5.30 4.92 5.73
C GLY A 103 4.35 6.04 6.17
N ALA A 104 4.32 6.29 7.47
CA ALA A 104 3.48 7.34 8.08
C ALA A 104 3.94 8.76 7.71
N ASP A 105 5.16 8.91 7.20
CA ASP A 105 5.68 10.15 6.63
C ASP A 105 4.86 10.65 5.43
N TYR A 106 4.21 9.75 4.69
CA TYR A 106 3.32 10.11 3.58
C TYR A 106 1.84 10.19 3.98
N TYR A 107 1.51 10.01 5.27
CA TYR A 107 0.13 9.94 5.73
C TYR A 107 -0.69 11.17 5.32
N HIS A 108 -0.13 12.37 5.56
CA HIS A 108 -0.80 13.64 5.25
C HIS A 108 -0.90 13.93 3.74
N SER A 109 -0.12 13.24 2.90
CA SER A 109 -0.25 13.33 1.44
C SER A 109 -1.35 12.42 0.89
N ILE A 110 -1.74 11.40 1.66
CA ILE A 110 -2.68 10.36 1.23
C ILE A 110 -4.07 10.57 1.83
N VAL A 111 -4.16 10.97 3.10
CA VAL A 111 -5.44 11.11 3.81
C VAL A 111 -6.03 12.50 3.59
N LEU A 112 -7.25 12.53 3.07
CA LEU A 112 -7.95 13.77 2.68
C LEU A 112 -8.74 14.41 3.83
N GLY A 113 -8.87 13.70 4.96
CA GLY A 113 -9.56 14.20 6.16
C GLY A 113 -11.05 13.87 6.24
N GLY A 114 -11.66 13.32 5.18
CA GLY A 114 -13.00 12.77 5.22
C GLY A 114 -13.08 11.58 6.17
N ILE A 115 -13.95 11.65 7.17
CA ILE A 115 -14.16 10.58 8.16
C ILE A 115 -15.66 10.30 8.26
N ARG A 116 -16.03 9.03 8.13
CA ARG A 116 -17.41 8.57 8.35
C ARG A 116 -17.43 7.40 9.32
N ARG A 117 -18.09 7.62 10.46
CA ARG A 117 -18.32 6.57 11.44
C ARG A 117 -19.46 5.69 10.94
N LEU A 118 -19.19 4.38 10.82
CA LEU A 118 -20.17 3.42 10.32
C LEU A 118 -20.88 2.77 11.51
N LYS A 119 -20.36 1.64 12.00
CA LYS A 119 -20.94 0.87 13.11
C LYS A 119 -19.86 0.50 14.11
N GLY A 120 -20.13 0.72 15.40
CA GLY A 120 -19.19 0.38 16.46
C GLY A 120 -17.85 1.10 16.31
N GLN A 121 -16.78 0.33 16.12
CA GLN A 121 -15.42 0.84 15.91
C GLN A 121 -15.03 0.93 14.42
N LEU A 122 -15.94 0.61 13.50
CA LEU A 122 -15.70 0.67 12.07
C LEU A 122 -15.90 2.10 11.54
N VAL A 123 -14.86 2.63 10.90
CA VAL A 123 -14.78 3.98 10.35
C VAL A 123 -14.29 3.90 8.91
N ALA A 124 -14.90 4.66 8.02
CA ALA A 124 -14.37 4.91 6.68
C ALA A 124 -13.57 6.21 6.68
N THR A 125 -12.35 6.16 6.15
CA THR A 125 -11.45 7.30 6.00
C THR A 125 -11.18 7.55 4.54
N GLU A 126 -11.34 8.80 4.11
CA GLU A 126 -11.13 9.23 2.74
C GLU A 126 -9.64 9.39 2.45
N THR A 127 -9.20 8.80 1.34
CA THR A 127 -7.82 8.91 0.84
C THR A 127 -7.81 9.25 -0.65
N ILE A 128 -6.65 9.64 -1.16
CA ILE A 128 -6.44 9.86 -2.60
C ILE A 128 -6.76 8.61 -3.45
N PHE A 129 -6.70 7.41 -2.87
CA PHE A 129 -7.00 6.14 -3.55
C PHE A 129 -8.47 5.72 -3.44
N GLY A 130 -9.29 6.44 -2.68
CA GLY A 130 -10.66 6.09 -2.34
C GLY A 130 -10.86 5.96 -0.82
N TRP A 131 -12.01 5.43 -0.44
CA TRP A 131 -12.37 5.25 0.97
C TRP A 131 -11.77 3.95 1.51
N CYS A 132 -10.97 4.08 2.57
CA CYS A 132 -10.38 2.96 3.31
C CYS A 132 -11.23 2.66 4.55
N LEU A 133 -11.50 1.38 4.81
CA LEU A 133 -12.18 0.96 6.03
C LEU A 133 -11.16 0.64 7.12
N ILE A 134 -11.42 1.16 8.32
CA ILE A 134 -10.52 1.04 9.47
C ILE A 134 -11.36 0.64 10.69
N GLY A 135 -10.91 -0.38 11.41
CA GLY A 135 -11.50 -0.80 12.68
C GLY A 135 -12.32 -2.07 12.58
N ARG A 136 -13.11 -2.34 13.64
CA ARG A 136 -13.83 -3.60 13.82
C ARG A 136 -15.34 -3.40 13.80
N ASP A 137 -16.06 -4.34 13.20
CA ASP A 137 -17.45 -4.57 13.58
C ASP A 137 -17.44 -5.34 14.92
N SER A 138 -18.23 -4.90 15.89
CA SER A 138 -18.25 -5.47 17.25
C SER A 138 -18.61 -6.96 17.29
N ASP A 139 -19.25 -7.46 16.22
CA ASP A 139 -19.71 -8.84 16.08
C ASP A 139 -18.65 -9.77 15.46
N VAL A 140 -17.47 -9.25 15.10
CA VAL A 140 -16.40 -10.00 14.42
C VAL A 140 -15.06 -9.76 15.12
N ARG A 141 -14.42 -10.83 15.62
CA ARG A 141 -13.18 -10.74 16.40
C ARG A 141 -11.92 -10.48 15.57
N ASP A 142 -12.00 -10.63 14.25
CA ASP A 142 -10.86 -10.50 13.35
C ASP A 142 -10.86 -9.16 12.66
N VAL A 143 -9.80 -8.38 12.90
CA VAL A 143 -9.51 -7.16 12.16
C VAL A 143 -8.11 -7.22 11.60
N SER A 144 -8.09 -7.28 10.28
CA SER A 144 -6.98 -6.86 9.46
C SER A 144 -7.40 -5.56 8.79
N VAL A 145 -6.72 -4.46 9.13
CA VAL A 145 -6.72 -3.28 8.26
C VAL A 145 -5.51 -3.45 7.38
N SER A 146 -5.72 -3.52 6.08
CA SER A 146 -4.64 -3.60 5.11
C SER A 146 -5.06 -2.86 3.87
N LEU A 147 -4.37 -1.75 3.59
CA LEU A 147 -4.41 -1.11 2.29
C LEU A 147 -3.70 -2.06 1.32
N ASN A 148 -4.46 -2.82 0.55
CA ASN A 148 -3.93 -3.70 -0.48
C ASN A 148 -3.89 -2.93 -1.80
N ILE A 149 -2.78 -2.25 -2.06
CA ILE A 149 -2.50 -1.71 -3.39
C ILE A 149 -2.01 -2.87 -4.26
N ILE A 150 -2.93 -3.48 -5.00
CA ILE A 150 -2.59 -4.50 -5.99
C ILE A 150 -2.15 -3.77 -7.26
N ILE A 151 -0.92 -4.04 -7.67
CA ILE A 151 -0.40 -3.58 -8.94
C ILE A 151 -0.83 -4.63 -9.98
N GLU A 152 -1.74 -4.26 -10.88
CA GLU A 152 -2.14 -5.14 -11.98
C GLU A 152 -0.96 -5.27 -12.96
N GLU A 153 -0.48 -6.50 -13.14
CA GLU A 153 0.67 -6.80 -14.02
C GLU A 153 0.40 -6.39 -15.48
N ASP A 154 -0.86 -6.42 -15.91
CA ASP A 154 -1.27 -6.07 -17.27
C ASP A 154 -1.03 -4.57 -17.58
N LEU A 155 -1.16 -3.68 -16.60
CA LEU A 155 -0.88 -2.25 -16.76
C LEU A 155 0.62 -1.96 -16.90
N ILE A 156 1.48 -2.73 -16.24
CA ILE A 156 2.94 -2.63 -16.37
C ILE A 156 3.36 -2.97 -17.80
N SER A 157 2.76 -4.01 -18.39
CA SER A 157 3.07 -4.42 -19.77
C SER A 157 2.71 -3.34 -20.80
N GLY A 158 1.59 -2.64 -20.62
CA GLY A 158 1.16 -1.54 -21.48
C GLY A 158 2.04 -0.29 -21.38
N LEU A 159 2.50 0.05 -20.17
CA LEU A 159 3.42 1.17 -19.91
C LEU A 159 4.81 0.94 -20.53
N ILE A 160 5.34 -0.29 -20.46
CA ILE A 160 6.61 -0.64 -21.10
C ILE A 160 6.50 -0.55 -22.62
N LYS A 161 5.35 -0.91 -23.19
CA LYS A 161 5.13 -0.87 -24.64
C LYS A 161 5.05 0.55 -25.19
N LYS A 162 4.34 1.46 -24.49
CA LYS A 162 4.29 2.89 -24.84
C LYS A 162 5.64 3.57 -24.75
N PHE A 163 6.50 3.17 -23.81
CA PHE A 163 7.83 3.76 -23.65
C PHE A 163 8.75 3.42 -24.84
N GLY A 164 8.62 2.22 -25.41
CA GLY A 164 9.40 1.81 -26.60
C GLY A 164 8.93 2.44 -27.92
N GLU A 165 7.71 2.93 -28.00
CA GLU A 165 7.16 3.61 -29.20
C GLU A 165 7.54 5.11 -29.26
N LEU A 166 8.10 5.67 -28.18
CA LEU A 166 8.59 7.06 -28.11
C LEU A 166 10.06 7.21 -28.53
N GLU A 167 10.77 6.11 -28.79
CA GLU A 167 12.19 6.09 -29.21
C GLU A 167 12.39 5.81 -30.72
N THR A 168 11.33 5.89 -31.52
CA THR A 168 11.36 5.83 -33.01
C THR A 168 10.79 7.09 -33.63
#